data_AF-A0AAW7Y070-F1
#
_entry.id   AF-A0AAW7Y070-F1
#
_cell.length_a   1.000
_cell.length_b   1.000
_cell.length_c   1.000
_cell.angle_alpha   90.00
_cell.angle_beta   90.00
_cell.angle_gamma   90.00
#
_symmetry.space_group_name_H-M   'P 1'
#
loop_
_entity.id
_entity.type
_entity.pdbx_description
1 polymer ?
#
loop_
_entity_poly.entity_id
_entity_poly.type
_entity_poly.pdbx_seq_one_letter_code
_entity_poly.pdbx_strand_id
1 'polypeptide(L)' 'MKKLLASVFLFSFFSASVMANDAQVEKTGNINPTICASAQLNKDSNNMDGSDVANYLSCKRNNMIEE' A
#
# COMPACT_ATOMS: atom_id res chain seq x y z
N MET A 1 -16.59 51.46 -22.98
CA MET A 1 -16.83 50.11 -22.42
C MET A 1 -16.91 49.10 -23.56
N LYS A 2 -15.98 48.13 -23.60
CA LYS A 2 -15.84 46.99 -24.57
C LYS A 2 -14.32 46.79 -24.78
N LYS A 3 -13.67 45.62 -24.64
CA LYS A 3 -14.06 44.23 -24.37
C LYS A 3 -12.87 43.60 -23.63
N LEU A 4 -13.13 42.95 -22.50
CA LEU A 4 -12.19 42.01 -21.87
C LEU A 4 -12.19 40.76 -22.76
N LEU A 5 -11.06 40.44 -23.39
CA LEU A 5 -10.90 39.15 -24.05
C LEU A 5 -10.53 38.13 -22.98
N ALA A 6 -11.51 37.28 -22.69
CA ALA A 6 -11.48 36.24 -21.69
C ALA A 6 -10.36 35.24 -21.97
N SER A 7 -9.60 34.94 -20.92
CA SER A 7 -8.65 33.86 -20.80
C SER A 7 -9.28 32.54 -21.29
N VAL A 8 -8.82 32.03 -22.41
CA VAL A 8 -9.14 30.66 -22.85
C VAL A 8 -8.26 29.73 -22.02
N PHE A 9 -8.75 29.40 -20.82
CA PHE A 9 -8.21 28.30 -20.03
C PHE A 9 -8.47 27.00 -20.79
N LEU A 10 -7.44 26.51 -21.49
CA LEU A 10 -7.40 25.15 -22.02
C LEU A 10 -7.22 24.20 -20.83
N PHE A 11 -8.33 23.76 -20.23
CA PHE A 11 -8.31 22.65 -19.28
C PHE A 11 -8.17 21.35 -20.07
N SER A 12 -6.93 20.87 -20.14
CA SER A 12 -6.60 19.52 -20.60
C SER A 12 -7.11 18.52 -19.55
N PHE A 13 -8.26 17.88 -19.80
CA PHE A 13 -8.70 16.75 -19.00
C PHE A 13 -7.84 15.54 -19.35
N PHE A 14 -6.68 15.40 -18.70
CA PHE A 14 -5.94 14.14 -18.70
C PHE A 14 -6.68 13.16 -17.79
N SER A 15 -7.57 12.36 -18.37
CA SER A 15 -8.16 11.19 -17.71
C SER A 15 -7.08 10.12 -17.57
N ALA A 16 -6.29 10.20 -16.50
CA ALA A 16 -5.51 9.05 -16.05
C ALA A 16 -6.49 8.04 -15.45
N SER A 17 -6.97 7.11 -16.28
CA SER A 17 -7.50 5.85 -15.78
C SER A 17 -6.33 5.11 -15.13
N VAL A 18 -6.07 5.38 -13.85
CA VAL A 18 -5.27 4.50 -13.03
C VAL A 18 -6.02 3.18 -13.02
N MET A 19 -5.50 2.24 -13.82
CA MET A 19 -5.88 0.85 -13.72
C MET A 19 -5.72 0.49 -12.25
N ALA A 20 -6.77 -0.07 -11.66
CA ALA A 20 -6.68 -0.76 -10.39
C ALA A 20 -5.55 -1.76 -10.56
N ASN A 21 -4.39 -1.44 -9.99
CA ASN A 21 -3.35 -2.40 -9.77
C ASN A 21 -4.00 -3.35 -8.79
N ASP A 22 -4.55 -4.45 -9.30
CA ASP A 22 -4.73 -5.68 -8.56
C ASP A 22 -3.35 -6.00 -8.03
N ALA A 23 -3.02 -5.36 -6.90
CA ALA A 23 -1.80 -5.49 -6.18
C ALA A 23 -1.87 -6.88 -5.61
N GLN A 24 -1.47 -7.84 -6.45
CA GLN A 24 -0.87 -9.09 -6.09
C GLN A 24 -1.35 -9.55 -4.72
N VAL A 25 -2.58 -10.07 -4.68
CA VAL A 25 -2.90 -11.19 -3.80
C VAL A 25 -2.14 -12.41 -4.36
N GLU A 26 -0.83 -12.23 -4.54
CA GLU A 26 0.08 -13.30 -4.87
C GLU A 26 0.40 -13.93 -3.52
N LYS A 27 -0.19 -15.10 -3.35
CA LYS A 27 0.04 -16.07 -2.28
C LYS A 27 -0.58 -15.71 -0.92
N THR A 28 -1.83 -16.11 -0.78
CA THR A 28 -2.29 -16.93 0.38
C THR A 28 -1.51 -18.26 0.41
N GLY A 29 -0.18 -18.20 0.31
CA GLY A 29 0.70 -19.34 0.45
C GLY A 29 0.98 -19.47 1.93
N ASN A 30 0.49 -20.56 2.53
CA ASN A 30 0.75 -21.00 3.91
C ASN A 30 1.93 -20.26 4.57
N ILE A 31 1.65 -19.10 5.19
CA ILE A 31 2.68 -18.30 5.83
C ILE A 31 3.07 -19.04 7.09
N ASN A 32 4.35 -19.36 7.23
CA ASN A 32 4.81 -20.12 8.39
C ASN A 32 4.53 -19.29 9.66
N PRO A 33 3.80 -19.84 10.65
CA PRO A 33 3.47 -19.13 11.89
C PRO A 33 4.71 -18.63 12.64
N THR A 34 5.87 -19.30 12.48
CA THR A 34 7.14 -18.85 13.05
C THR A 34 7.58 -17.48 12.49
N ILE A 35 7.31 -17.20 11.20
CA ILE A 35 7.63 -15.91 10.58
C ILE A 35 6.75 -14.80 11.16
N CYS A 36 5.47 -15.09 11.41
CA CYS A 36 4.55 -14.13 12.03
C CYS A 36 4.91 -13.86 13.49
N ALA A 37 5.32 -14.90 14.23
CA ALA A 37 5.81 -14.74 15.60
C ALA A 37 7.08 -13.89 15.66
N SER A 38 8.07 -14.13 14.79
CA SER A 38 9.27 -13.31 14.74
C SER A 38 8.99 -11.87 14.30
N ALA A 39 8.08 -11.68 13.32
CA ALA A 39 7.70 -10.34 12.88
C ALA A 39 6.99 -9.54 13.99
N GLN A 40 6.16 -10.19 14.81
CA GLN A 40 5.54 -9.56 15.98
C GLN A 40 6.60 -9.15 17.01
N LEU A 41 7.55 -10.03 17.34
CA LEU A 41 8.63 -9.70 18.28
C LEU A 41 9.53 -8.56 17.77
N ASN A 42 9.80 -8.50 16.47
CA ASN A 42 10.57 -7.42 15.85
C ASN A 42 9.80 -6.09 15.88
N LYS A 43 8.47 -6.12 15.73
CA LYS A 43 7.62 -4.95 15.94
C LYS A 43 7.63 -4.51 17.41
N ASP A 44 7.44 -5.44 18.34
CA ASP A 44 7.38 -5.14 19.79
C ASP A 44 8.71 -4.60 20.33
N SER A 45 9.83 -5.05 19.77
CA SER A 45 11.18 -4.53 20.04
C SER A 45 11.52 -3.25 19.27
N ASN A 46 10.60 -2.76 18.43
CA ASN A 46 10.77 -1.60 17.54
C ASN A 46 12.04 -1.69 16.66
N ASN A 47 12.43 -2.92 16.32
CA ASN A 47 13.60 -3.26 15.54
C ASN A 47 13.18 -4.06 14.31
N MET A 48 12.45 -3.38 13.41
CA MET A 48 12.04 -3.97 12.14
C MET A 48 12.96 -3.50 11.02
N ASP A 49 13.53 -4.45 10.28
CA ASP A 49 14.12 -4.18 8.98
C ASP A 49 13.06 -4.23 7.85
N GLY A 50 13.47 -3.94 6.61
CA GLY A 50 12.54 -3.95 5.47
C GLY A 50 11.88 -5.32 5.22
N SER A 51 12.54 -6.43 5.57
CA SER A 51 11.98 -7.78 5.48
C SER A 51 10.99 -8.04 6.61
N ASP A 52 11.30 -7.58 7.82
CA ASP A 52 10.42 -7.71 8.98
C ASP A 52 9.11 -6.97 8.76
N VAL A 53 9.17 -5.76 8.19
CA VAL A 53 7.97 -4.98 7.82
C VAL A 53 7.13 -5.74 6.78
N ALA A 54 7.77 -6.31 5.75
CA ALA A 54 7.05 -7.09 4.74
C ALA A 54 6.39 -8.34 5.34
N ASN A 55 7.09 -9.04 6.23
CA ASN A 55 6.58 -10.21 6.95
C ASN A 55 5.42 -9.84 7.87
N TYR A 56 5.56 -8.77 8.66
CA TYR A 56 4.52 -8.25 9.54
C TYR A 56 3.26 -7.88 8.75
N LEU A 57 3.39 -7.11 7.67
CA LEU A 57 2.26 -6.73 6.82
C LEU A 57 1.60 -7.94 6.14
N SER A 58 2.39 -8.93 5.73
CA SER A 58 1.88 -10.17 5.15
C SER A 58 1.08 -10.97 6.18
N CYS A 59 1.61 -11.13 7.39
CA CYS A 59 0.93 -11.80 8.51
C CYS A 59 -0.33 -11.07 8.97
N LYS A 60 -0.29 -9.72 9.03
CA LYS A 60 -1.47 -8.89 9.35
C LYS A 60 -2.57 -9.06 8.30
N ARG A 61 -2.23 -9.05 7.01
CA ARG A 61 -3.20 -9.30 5.93
C ARG A 61 -3.83 -10.69 5.99
N ASN A 62 -3.14 -11.66 6.57
CA ASN A 62 -3.64 -13.03 6.75
C ASN A 62 -4.29 -13.27 8.12
N ASN A 63 -4.55 -12.20 8.90
CA ASN A 63 -5.15 -12.28 10.24
C ASN A 63 -4.39 -13.21 11.21
N MET A 64 -3.07 -13.31 11.06
CA MET A 64 -2.23 -14.15 11.93
C MET A 64 -1.64 -13.38 13.12
N ILE A 65 -1.77 -12.05 13.13
CA ILE A 65 -1.28 -11.16 14.18
C ILE A 65 -2.30 -10.03 14.39
N GLU A 66 -2.47 -9.60 15.63
CA GLU A 66 -3.40 -8.55 16.06
C GLU A 66 -2.61 -7.28 16.45
N GLU A 67 -3.28 -6.11 16.43
CA GLU A 67 -2.69 -4.81 16.80
C GLU A 67 -2.76 -4.51 18.29
#